data_AF-A0A6B3HTV6-F1
#
_entry.id   AF-A0A6B3HTV6-F1
#
_cell.length_a   1.000
_cell.length_b   1.000
_cell.length_c   1.000
_cell.angle_alpha   90.00
_cell.angle_beta   90.00
_cell.angle_gamma   90.00
#
_symmetry.space_group_name_H-M   'P 1'
#
loop_
_entity.id
_entity.type
_entity.pdbx_description
1 polymer ?
#
loop_
_entity_poly.entity_id
_entity_poly.type
_entity_poly.pdbx_seq_one_letter_code
_entity_poly.pdbx_strand_id
1 'polypeptide(L)'
;AYGPAFQGLRAAWRLGDEVYAVASLPEEQRPDAAAFGLHPALLDAALHALVFDVLEGPAQGWLPFSWNGVRLHASGATELRLRLTPTGRDAVTVRATDAAGRPVVSARS
;
A
#
# COMPACT_ATOMS: atom_id res chain seq x y z
N ALA A 1 -9.13 -3.16 -15.50
CA ALA A 1 -8.87 -4.33 -14.63
C ALA A 1 -7.38 -4.43 -14.37
N TYR A 2 -6.96 -4.77 -13.14
CA TYR A 2 -5.55 -4.97 -12.81
C TYR A 2 -5.01 -6.27 -13.43
N GLY A 3 -3.82 -6.23 -14.01
CA GLY A 3 -3.12 -7.43 -14.49
C GLY A 3 -2.51 -8.24 -13.33
N PRO A 4 -2.05 -9.48 -13.57
CA PRO A 4 -1.60 -10.41 -12.53
C PRO A 4 -0.54 -9.84 -11.57
N ALA A 5 0.41 -9.06 -12.09
CA ALA A 5 1.47 -8.44 -11.28
C ALA A 5 0.92 -7.52 -10.15
N PHE A 6 -0.25 -6.91 -10.38
CA PHE A 6 -0.88 -5.93 -9.48
C PHE A 6 -1.95 -6.56 -8.58
N GLN A 7 -2.26 -7.85 -8.74
CA GLN A 7 -3.25 -8.57 -7.92
C GLN A 7 -2.61 -9.16 -6.66
N GLY A 8 -1.79 -8.36 -5.97
CA GLY A 8 -0.99 -8.78 -4.82
C GLY A 8 -1.68 -8.63 -3.46
N LEU A 9 -2.85 -7.99 -3.38
CA LEU A 9 -3.60 -7.81 -2.12
C LEU A 9 -4.08 -9.16 -1.59
N ARG A 10 -3.67 -9.52 -0.37
CA ARG A 10 -3.98 -10.81 0.26
C ARG A 10 -5.06 -10.70 1.33
N ALA A 11 -5.03 -9.62 2.09
CA ALA A 11 -6.00 -9.34 3.12
C ALA A 11 -6.11 -7.83 3.34
N ALA A 12 -7.29 -7.38 3.72
CA ALA A 12 -7.52 -6.02 4.19
C ALA A 12 -8.63 -6.03 5.23
N TRP A 13 -8.51 -5.14 6.21
CA TRP A 13 -9.51 -4.98 7.26
C TRP A 13 -9.50 -3.56 7.79
N ARG A 14 -10.63 -3.16 8.37
CA ARG A 14 -10.81 -1.85 8.99
C ARG A 14 -10.83 -2.00 10.52
N LEU A 15 -10.17 -1.07 11.20
CA LEU A 15 -10.23 -0.93 12.66
C LEU A 15 -10.48 0.54 13.00
N GLY A 16 -11.69 0.86 13.45
CA GLY A 16 -12.13 2.24 13.58
C GLY A 16 -12.13 2.93 12.22
N ASP A 17 -11.38 4.01 12.08
CA ASP A 17 -11.23 4.75 10.81
C ASP A 17 -9.97 4.35 10.02
N GLU A 18 -9.17 3.44 10.56
CA GLU A 18 -7.94 3.01 9.92
C GLU A 18 -8.14 1.75 9.08
N VAL A 19 -7.46 1.70 7.95
CA VAL A 19 -7.43 0.51 7.09
C VAL A 19 -6.05 -0.13 7.15
N TYR A 20 -6.05 -1.44 7.28
CA TYR A 20 -4.87 -2.28 7.27
C TYR A 20 -4.93 -3.20 6.07
N ALA A 21 -3.78 -3.48 5.47
CA ALA A 21 -3.69 -4.39 4.35
C ALA A 21 -2.40 -5.20 4.36
N VAL A 22 -2.48 -6.42 3.84
CA VAL A 22 -1.33 -7.27 3.56
C VAL A 22 -1.29 -7.49 2.05
N ALA A 23 -0.18 -7.12 1.43
CA ALA A 23 0.06 -7.38 0.02
C ALA A 23 1.38 -8.13 -0.14
N SER A 24 1.43 -9.08 -1.07
CA SER A 24 2.65 -9.84 -1.37
C SER A 24 2.84 -9.90 -2.88
N LEU A 25 4.09 -9.76 -3.33
CA LEU A 25 4.43 -9.92 -4.74
C LEU A 25 4.03 -11.31 -5.23
N PRO A 26 3.38 -11.41 -6.41
CA PRO A 26 3.26 -12.66 -7.14
C PRO A 26 4.63 -13.31 -7.32
N GLU A 27 4.68 -14.64 -7.30
CA GLU A 27 5.94 -15.40 -7.28
C GLU A 27 6.84 -15.02 -8.46
N GLU A 28 6.25 -14.79 -9.63
CA GLU A 28 6.93 -14.41 -10.86
C GLU A 28 7.62 -13.03 -10.78
N GLN A 29 7.18 -12.16 -9.87
CA GLN A 29 7.74 -10.81 -9.67
C GLN A 29 8.74 -10.74 -8.52
N ARG A 30 8.81 -11.77 -7.66
CA ARG A 30 9.71 -11.78 -6.49
C ARG A 30 11.20 -11.69 -6.84
N PRO A 31 11.72 -12.33 -7.91
CA PRO A 31 13.13 -12.22 -8.27
C PRO A 31 13.58 -10.77 -8.52
N ASP A 32 12.68 -9.94 -9.06
CA ASP A 32 12.98 -8.56 -9.41
C ASP A 32 12.83 -7.59 -8.23
N ALA A 33 12.27 -8.03 -7.09
CA ALA A 33 12.00 -7.15 -5.95
C ALA A 33 13.25 -6.38 -5.49
N ALA A 34 14.40 -7.04 -5.47
CA ALA A 34 15.68 -6.45 -5.05
C ALA A 34 16.21 -5.38 -6.02
N ALA A 35 15.74 -5.35 -7.27
CA ALA A 35 16.10 -4.32 -8.24
C ALA A 35 15.39 -2.98 -7.97
N PHE A 36 14.38 -2.96 -7.09
CA PHE A 36 13.63 -1.76 -6.73
C PHE A 36 13.91 -1.34 -5.29
N GLY A 37 13.87 -0.03 -5.06
CA GLY A 37 13.69 0.50 -3.70
C GLY A 37 12.43 -0.07 -3.08
N LEU A 38 11.31 0.01 -3.79
CA LEU A 38 10.08 -0.72 -3.48
C LEU A 38 9.42 -1.12 -4.78
N HIS A 39 9.06 -2.40 -4.94
CA HIS A 39 8.48 -2.88 -6.19
C HIS A 39 7.14 -2.15 -6.46
N PRO A 40 6.95 -1.48 -7.62
CA PRO A 40 5.78 -0.66 -7.87
C PRO A 40 4.46 -1.42 -7.74
N ALA A 41 4.40 -2.65 -8.28
CA ALA A 41 3.22 -3.50 -8.18
C ALA A 41 2.89 -3.94 -6.74
N LEU A 42 3.89 -4.02 -5.86
CA LEU A 42 3.67 -4.34 -4.44
C LEU A 42 3.02 -3.16 -3.71
N LEU A 43 3.54 -1.96 -3.94
CA LEU A 43 2.98 -0.74 -3.37
C LEU A 43 1.55 -0.51 -3.87
N ASP A 44 1.34 -0.59 -5.18
CA ASP A 44 0.02 -0.40 -5.80
C ASP A 44 -1.00 -1.42 -5.28
N ALA A 45 -0.65 -2.71 -5.24
CA ALA A 45 -1.51 -3.75 -4.69
C ALA A 45 -1.90 -3.49 -3.23
N ALA A 46 -0.99 -2.96 -2.40
CA ALA A 46 -1.30 -2.58 -1.03
C ALA A 46 -2.30 -1.40 -0.99
N LEU A 47 -2.16 -0.43 -1.89
CA LEU A 47 -3.05 0.74 -2.00
C LEU A 47 -4.44 0.42 -2.55
N HIS A 48 -4.66 -0.76 -3.14
CA HIS A 48 -6.02 -1.21 -3.49
C HIS A 48 -6.95 -1.26 -2.28
N ALA A 49 -6.39 -1.33 -1.05
CA ALA A 49 -7.14 -1.23 0.19
C ALA A 49 -7.85 0.12 0.40
N LEU A 50 -7.54 1.16 -0.39
CA LEU A 50 -8.30 2.42 -0.41
C LEU A 50 -9.80 2.19 -0.76
N VAL A 51 -10.15 1.05 -1.37
CA VAL A 51 -11.54 0.67 -1.66
C VAL A 51 -12.40 0.45 -0.40
N PHE A 52 -11.81 0.32 0.79
CA PHE A 52 -12.53 0.12 2.06
C PHE A 52 -13.03 1.43 2.69
N ASP A 53 -13.48 2.37 1.86
CA ASP A 53 -14.09 3.66 2.25
C ASP A 53 -13.29 4.42 3.33
N VAL A 54 -11.96 4.44 3.18
CA VAL A 54 -11.05 5.19 4.07
C VAL A 54 -11.06 6.70 3.77
N LEU A 55 -11.65 7.10 2.63
CA LEU A 55 -11.79 8.47 2.18
C LEU A 55 -13.25 8.75 1.82
N GLU A 56 -13.69 10.00 1.99
CA GLU A 56 -15.04 10.44 1.65
C GLU A 56 -15.14 10.87 0.18
N GLY A 57 -15.91 10.14 -0.63
CA GLY A 57 -15.98 10.44 -2.05
C GLY A 57 -16.81 9.45 -2.87
N PRO A 58 -16.83 9.62 -4.20
CA PRO A 58 -17.70 8.84 -5.06
C PRO A 58 -17.33 7.36 -5.05
N ALA A 59 -18.34 6.49 -5.16
CA ALA A 59 -18.22 5.02 -5.10
C ALA A 59 -17.36 4.38 -6.22
N GLN A 60 -16.72 5.19 -7.07
CA GLN A 60 -15.92 4.74 -8.22
C GLN A 60 -14.48 4.36 -7.87
N GLY A 61 -14.10 4.46 -6.60
CA GLY A 61 -12.78 4.09 -6.10
C GLY A 61 -11.79 5.25 -6.12
N TRP A 62 -10.65 5.04 -5.47
CA TRP A 62 -9.63 6.06 -5.25
C TRP A 62 -8.36 5.75 -6.02
N LEU A 63 -7.76 6.79 -6.59
CA LEU A 63 -6.42 6.72 -7.17
C LEU A 63 -5.53 7.75 -6.45
N PRO A 64 -4.34 7.34 -5.98
CA PRO A 64 -3.35 8.28 -5.47
C PRO A 64 -2.96 9.30 -6.54
N PHE A 65 -3.11 10.60 -6.24
CA PHE A 65 -2.76 11.69 -7.16
C PHE A 65 -1.49 12.43 -6.76
N SER A 66 -1.30 12.69 -5.46
CA SER A 66 -0.15 13.42 -4.93
C SER A 66 0.41 12.74 -3.68
N TRP A 67 1.70 12.94 -3.42
CA TRP A 67 2.41 12.33 -2.31
C TRP A 67 3.28 13.37 -1.62
N ASN A 68 3.22 13.44 -0.29
CA ASN A 68 4.02 14.35 0.50
C ASN A 68 4.95 13.60 1.47
N GLY A 69 6.20 14.05 1.57
CA GLY A 69 7.13 13.52 2.58
C GLY A 69 7.38 12.02 2.51
N VAL A 70 7.41 11.44 1.31
CA VAL A 70 7.71 10.02 1.09
C VAL A 70 9.11 9.71 1.60
N ARG A 71 9.22 8.66 2.41
CA ARG A 71 10.49 8.12 2.89
C ARG A 71 10.50 6.61 2.72
N LEU A 72 11.52 6.12 2.03
CA LEU A 72 11.86 4.71 1.96
C LEU A 72 12.86 4.39 3.09
N HIS A 73 12.61 3.32 3.82
CA HIS A 73 13.40 2.89 5.00
C HIS A 73 14.16 1.59 4.74
N ALA A 74 13.62 0.71 3.89
CA ALA A 74 14.22 -0.55 3.49
C ALA A 74 13.87 -0.85 2.03
N SER A 75 14.72 -1.64 1.35
CA SER A 75 14.53 -2.02 -0.05
C SER A 75 14.32 -3.51 -0.25
N GLY A 76 13.83 -3.90 -1.44
CA GLY A 76 13.70 -5.31 -1.81
C GLY A 76 12.59 -6.08 -1.08
N ALA A 77 11.62 -5.38 -0.49
CA ALA A 77 10.48 -6.03 0.16
C ALA A 77 9.63 -6.83 -0.84
N THR A 78 9.25 -8.05 -0.46
CA THR A 78 8.34 -8.92 -1.23
C THR A 78 6.94 -9.00 -0.62
N GLU A 79 6.77 -8.49 0.62
CA GLU A 79 5.49 -8.34 1.32
C GLU A 79 5.45 -6.96 2.00
N LEU A 80 4.27 -6.34 1.99
CA LEU A 80 3.96 -5.15 2.77
C LEU A 80 2.76 -5.40 3.67
N ARG A 81 2.89 -4.95 4.92
CA ARG A 81 1.79 -4.72 5.86
C ARG A 81 1.57 -3.22 5.96
N LEU A 82 0.50 -2.75 5.33
CA LEU A 82 0.12 -1.36 5.18
C LEU A 82 -0.84 -0.94 6.29
N ARG A 83 -0.70 0.30 6.76
CA ARG A 83 -1.66 1.04 7.55
C ARG A 83 -1.95 2.36 6.87
N LEU A 84 -3.23 2.61 6.63
CA LEU A 84 -3.78 3.86 6.11
C LEU A 84 -4.56 4.54 7.23
N THR A 85 -4.19 5.78 7.53
CA THR A 85 -4.88 6.60 8.53
C THR A 85 -5.46 7.83 7.82
N PRO A 86 -6.79 8.03 7.80
CA PRO A 86 -7.41 9.21 7.23
C PRO A 86 -6.91 10.50 7.88
N THR A 87 -6.72 11.53 7.07
CA THR A 87 -6.26 12.86 7.49
C THR A 87 -7.02 13.93 6.72
N GLY A 88 -8.34 13.95 6.91
CA GLY A 88 -9.26 14.81 6.16
C GLY A 88 -10.10 14.01 5.17
N ARG A 89 -10.69 14.72 4.21
CA ARG A 89 -11.73 14.18 3.32
C ARG A 89 -11.18 13.24 2.25
N ASP A 90 -10.02 13.59 1.69
CA ASP A 90 -9.45 13.02 0.47
C ASP A 90 -7.96 12.65 0.61
N ALA A 91 -7.44 12.60 1.84
CA ALA A 91 -6.04 12.31 2.12
C ALA A 91 -5.86 11.25 3.23
N VAL A 92 -4.79 10.47 3.11
CA VAL A 92 -4.36 9.47 4.11
C VAL A 92 -2.87 9.60 4.39
N THR A 93 -2.48 9.31 5.63
CA THR A 93 -1.10 8.95 5.96
C THR A 93 -0.86 7.48 5.64
N VAL A 94 0.29 7.19 5.01
CA VAL A 94 0.69 5.84 4.63
C VAL A 94 1.85 5.38 5.50
N ARG A 95 1.74 4.20 6.11
CA ARG A 95 2.86 3.50 6.75
C ARG A 95 2.85 2.04 6.32
N ALA A 96 3.99 1.52 5.87
CA ALA A 96 4.13 0.12 5.52
C ALA A 96 5.35 -0.50 6.19
N THR A 97 5.19 -1.74 6.62
CA THR A 97 6.24 -2.59 7.19
C THR A 97 6.38 -3.88 6.40
N ASP A 98 7.49 -4.59 6.56
CA ASP A 98 7.64 -5.95 6.04
C ASP A 98 6.96 -6.99 6.94
N ALA A 99 7.07 -8.28 6.59
CA ALA A 99 6.51 -9.38 7.37
C ALA A 99 7.08 -9.48 8.81
N ALA A 100 8.29 -8.94 9.04
CA ALA A 100 8.95 -8.90 10.34
C ALA A 100 8.61 -7.62 11.14
N GLY A 101 7.78 -6.72 10.60
CA GLY A 101 7.38 -5.46 11.24
C GLY A 101 8.42 -4.34 11.09
N ARG A 102 9.46 -4.51 10.27
CA ARG A 102 10.45 -3.46 10.02
C ARG A 102 9.87 -2.41 9.07
N PRO A 103 10.04 -1.11 9.31
CA PRO A 103 9.56 -0.07 8.41
C PRO A 103 10.12 -0.22 6.99
N VAL A 104 9.25 -0.09 5.99
CA VAL A 104 9.63 -0.11 4.56
C VAL A 104 9.39 1.23 3.91
N VAL A 105 8.17 1.78 3.98
CA VAL A 105 7.85 3.09 3.40
C VAL A 105 6.87 3.85 4.28
N SER A 106 6.99 5.17 4.29
CA SER A 106 6.00 6.07 4.89
C SER A 106 5.78 7.29 4.01
N ALA A 107 4.55 7.80 3.96
CA ALA A 107 4.22 9.08 3.35
C ALA A 107 3.22 9.84 4.24
N ARG A 108 3.31 11.16 4.22
CA ARG A 108 2.32 12.04 4.86
C ARG A 108 1.26 12.42 3.84
N SER A 109 0.09 12.80 4.36
CA SER A 109 -0.95 13.49 3.60
C SER A 109 -0.46 14.83 3.09
#